data_AF-A0A094IH83-F1
#
_entry.id   AF-A0A094IH83-F1
#
_cell.length_a   1.000
_cell.length_b   1.000
_cell.length_c   1.000
_cell.angle_alpha   90.00
_cell.angle_beta   90.00
_cell.angle_gamma   90.00
#
_symmetry.space_group_name_H-M   'P 1'
#
loop_
_entity.id
_entity.type
_entity.pdbx_description
1 polymer ?
#
loop_
_entity_poly.entity_id
_entity_poly.type
_entity_poly.pdbx_seq_one_letter_code
_entity_poly.pdbx_strand_id
1 'polypeptide(L)'
;MSRPVKFGSKGITIAANLFIPARSTTDRTKLPAIVISHPFGGVKEQTAELYAKILSEAGFITLTFDAAYQGASGGEPRYLEDPYQRVEDVKSAVTFLTTREEVDAERIGAMGICASGGYVPCAAVTDQRIKAVATVSGADMGRLFREGLGGTLKKEDLMAALAQAGKYRTLEAQGEKPHLEHVVPNTPAEAPDTIPALYREGTDYYRTPRGAHPNSANWYIARSIDMISTYSSYEFVDWISPRPLLMIAGSKADTLYFSKDAIKAAKEPKELWGRAEVGGVHEKALGSVGGKVAIRQIATLTKTLEQELKKEYRRDYFYRIHNEELEKIIKKVRVVTPKYVEPVVKHQLPERTQLQEIMCDLSKDINSGDIVMRRIRAIDIMVALSRRQEVQCH
;
A
#
# COMPACT_ATOMS: atom_id res chain seq x y z
N MET A 1 17.33 11.47 -14.98
CA MET A 1 18.04 10.20 -15.25
C MET A 1 18.72 9.75 -13.97
N SER A 2 18.77 8.44 -13.69
CA SER A 2 19.52 7.89 -12.54
C SER A 2 21.00 7.72 -12.86
N ARG A 3 21.82 7.72 -11.80
CA ARG A 3 23.24 7.36 -11.84
C ARG A 3 23.48 6.20 -10.86
N PRO A 4 24.09 5.08 -11.29
CA PRO A 4 24.46 4.01 -10.38
C PRO A 4 25.57 4.50 -9.44
N VAL A 5 25.42 4.23 -8.15
CA VAL A 5 26.36 4.59 -7.09
C VAL A 5 26.50 3.42 -6.11
N LYS A 6 27.52 3.48 -5.26
CA LYS A 6 27.75 2.48 -4.21
C LYS A 6 28.10 3.16 -2.89
N PHE A 7 27.73 2.53 -1.79
CA PHE A 7 28.13 2.94 -0.43
C PHE A 7 28.36 1.72 0.46
N GLY A 8 28.98 1.91 1.63
CA GLY A 8 29.21 0.83 2.59
C GLY A 8 28.11 0.78 3.66
N SER A 9 27.74 -0.42 4.10
CA SER A 9 26.93 -0.66 5.30
C SER A 9 27.45 -1.88 6.04
N LYS A 10 27.92 -1.72 7.30
CA LYS A 10 28.53 -2.80 8.10
C LYS A 10 29.54 -3.68 7.33
N GLY A 11 30.41 -3.05 6.52
CA GLY A 11 31.42 -3.75 5.73
C GLY A 11 30.91 -4.36 4.42
N ILE A 12 29.61 -4.23 4.11
CA ILE A 12 28.99 -4.70 2.87
C ILE A 12 28.88 -3.53 1.89
N THR A 13 29.26 -3.77 0.64
CA THR A 13 29.04 -2.79 -0.44
C THR A 13 27.60 -2.86 -0.92
N ILE A 14 26.90 -1.73 -0.82
CA ILE A 14 25.51 -1.55 -1.21
C ILE A 14 25.43 -0.89 -2.59
N ALA A 15 24.68 -1.49 -3.51
CA ALA A 15 24.40 -0.97 -4.84
C ALA A 15 23.15 -0.08 -4.81
N ALA A 16 23.23 1.10 -5.43
CA ALA A 16 22.16 2.09 -5.39
C ALA A 16 22.03 2.88 -6.69
N ASN A 17 20.86 3.48 -6.90
CA ASN A 17 20.55 4.41 -7.98
C ASN A 17 20.26 5.79 -7.38
N LEU A 18 21.07 6.78 -7.74
CA LEU A 18 20.90 8.17 -7.35
C LEU A 18 20.18 8.94 -8.47
N PHE A 19 19.06 9.57 -8.15
CA PHE A 19 18.30 10.41 -9.07
C PHE A 19 18.47 11.86 -8.64
N ILE A 20 18.95 12.68 -9.57
CA ILE A 20 19.10 14.12 -9.37
C ILE A 20 18.12 14.79 -10.35
N PRO A 21 17.24 15.69 -9.86
CA PRO A 21 16.33 16.42 -10.73
C PRO A 21 17.10 17.21 -11.79
N ALA A 22 16.50 17.37 -12.97
CA ALA A 22 16.99 18.37 -13.91
C ALA A 22 17.00 19.74 -13.20
N ARG A 23 18.12 20.46 -13.33
CA ARG A 23 18.49 21.67 -12.57
C ARG A 23 17.25 22.45 -12.10
N SER A 24 17.07 22.47 -10.78
CA SER A 24 15.92 23.11 -10.14
C SER A 24 15.80 24.56 -10.60
N THR A 25 14.58 25.01 -10.89
CA THR A 25 14.25 26.43 -11.15
C THR A 25 14.37 27.30 -9.89
N THR A 26 14.77 26.74 -8.75
CA THR A 26 15.04 27.46 -7.51
C THR A 26 16.53 27.83 -7.43
N ASP A 27 16.83 29.05 -6.98
CA ASP A 27 18.18 29.60 -6.72
C ASP A 27 19.00 28.85 -5.65
N ARG A 28 18.61 27.61 -5.29
CA ARG A 28 19.25 26.82 -4.25
C ARG A 28 20.41 26.03 -4.81
N THR A 29 21.55 26.13 -4.11
CA THR A 29 22.78 25.38 -4.43
C THR A 29 22.73 23.93 -3.96
N LYS A 30 21.92 23.61 -2.94
CA LYS A 30 21.73 22.27 -2.37
C LYS A 30 20.26 21.89 -2.28
N LEU A 31 19.95 20.63 -2.53
CA LEU A 31 18.58 20.12 -2.63
C LEU A 31 18.22 19.18 -1.46
N PRO A 32 16.94 19.14 -1.04
CA PRO A 32 16.48 18.12 -0.11
C PRO A 32 16.59 16.72 -0.73
N ALA A 33 16.79 15.70 0.09
CA ALA A 33 16.95 14.34 -0.38
C ALA A 33 16.04 13.32 0.32
N ILE A 34 15.73 12.22 -0.36
CA ILE A 34 14.88 11.14 0.16
C ILE A 34 15.56 9.78 -0.09
N VAL A 35 15.80 9.02 0.97
CA VAL A 35 16.16 7.60 0.86
C VAL A 35 14.88 6.78 0.68
N ILE A 36 14.85 5.88 -0.30
CA ILE A 36 13.68 5.04 -0.61
C ILE A 36 14.09 3.57 -0.56
N SER A 37 13.54 2.82 0.41
CA SER A 37 13.88 1.41 0.63
C SER A 37 12.79 0.47 0.10
N HIS A 38 13.22 -0.60 -0.58
CA HIS A 38 12.34 -1.53 -1.31
C HIS A 38 11.62 -2.55 -0.40
N PRO A 39 10.54 -3.18 -0.88
CA PRO A 39 9.85 -4.29 -0.20
C PRO A 39 10.74 -5.50 0.11
N PHE A 40 10.25 -6.40 0.96
CA PHE A 40 10.85 -7.72 1.18
C PHE A 40 10.87 -8.53 -0.13
N GLY A 41 12.03 -9.08 -0.48
CA GLY A 41 12.25 -9.79 -1.75
C GLY A 41 12.31 -8.89 -3.00
N GLY A 42 12.04 -7.58 -2.86
CA GLY A 42 12.13 -6.61 -3.94
C GLY A 42 13.55 -6.08 -4.16
N VAL A 43 13.71 -5.25 -5.19
CA VAL A 43 14.97 -4.57 -5.54
C VAL A 43 14.73 -3.10 -5.91
N LYS A 44 15.81 -2.32 -5.99
CA LYS A 44 15.78 -0.88 -6.26
C LYS A 44 15.11 -0.53 -7.58
N GLU A 45 15.20 -1.38 -8.61
CA GLU A 45 14.62 -1.13 -9.95
C GLU A 45 13.09 -1.29 -10.02
N GLN A 46 12.46 -1.83 -8.98
CA GLN A 46 11.02 -2.07 -8.93
C GLN A 46 10.25 -0.84 -8.39
N THR A 47 9.26 -1.04 -7.52
CA THR A 47 8.40 0.05 -7.00
C THR A 47 9.20 1.18 -6.36
N ALA A 48 10.35 0.90 -5.74
CA ALA A 48 11.21 1.91 -5.14
C ALA A 48 11.68 2.96 -6.18
N GLU A 49 12.11 2.53 -7.37
CA GLU A 49 12.53 3.43 -8.45
C GLU A 49 11.35 4.21 -9.05
N LEU A 50 10.14 3.65 -9.08
CA LEU A 50 8.95 4.41 -9.51
C LEU A 50 8.70 5.62 -8.59
N TYR A 51 8.73 5.41 -7.26
CA TYR A 51 8.62 6.51 -6.30
C TYR A 51 9.79 7.48 -6.41
N ALA A 52 11.02 6.98 -6.60
CA ALA A 52 12.21 7.79 -6.76
C ALA A 52 12.11 8.74 -7.94
N LYS A 53 11.68 8.25 -9.12
CA LYS A 53 11.49 9.07 -10.31
C LYS A 53 10.50 10.20 -10.07
N ILE A 54 9.34 9.91 -9.49
CA ILE A 54 8.28 10.89 -9.27
C ILE A 54 8.69 11.94 -8.24
N LEU A 55 9.28 11.52 -7.14
CA LEU A 55 9.79 12.44 -6.12
C LEU A 55 10.98 13.25 -6.66
N SER A 56 11.80 12.66 -7.53
CA SER A 56 12.86 13.40 -8.19
C SER A 56 12.31 14.46 -9.15
N GLU A 57 11.30 14.15 -9.95
CA GLU A 57 10.60 15.13 -10.78
C GLU A 57 9.94 16.25 -9.96
N ALA A 58 9.54 15.97 -8.71
CA ALA A 58 9.05 16.96 -7.76
C ALA A 58 10.16 17.81 -7.10
N GLY A 59 11.44 17.62 -7.47
CA GLY A 59 12.55 18.46 -7.04
C GLY A 59 13.42 17.89 -5.90
N PHE A 60 13.24 16.63 -5.52
CA PHE A 60 14.07 15.96 -4.52
C PHE A 60 15.24 15.20 -5.15
N ILE A 61 16.39 15.16 -4.49
CA ILE A 61 17.37 14.12 -4.77
C ILE A 61 16.83 12.82 -4.17
N THR A 62 16.77 11.73 -4.92
CA THR A 62 16.27 10.46 -4.37
C THR A 62 17.29 9.35 -4.54
N LEU A 63 17.40 8.49 -3.53
CA LEU A 63 18.32 7.35 -3.53
C LEU A 63 17.54 6.06 -3.25
N THR A 64 17.55 5.15 -4.21
CA THR A 64 17.08 3.77 -4.00
C THR A 64 18.28 2.85 -3.92
N PHE A 65 18.23 1.81 -3.10
CA PHE A 65 19.33 0.87 -2.90
C PHE A 65 18.82 -0.56 -2.77
N ASP A 66 19.63 -1.53 -3.17
CA ASP A 66 19.36 -2.94 -2.85
C ASP A 66 19.88 -3.23 -1.45
N ALA A 67 19.09 -3.91 -0.63
CA ALA A 67 19.51 -4.32 0.72
C ALA A 67 20.82 -5.14 0.67
N ALA A 68 21.58 -5.13 1.76
CA ALA A 68 22.63 -6.12 1.95
C ALA A 68 22.10 -7.54 1.68
N TYR A 69 22.93 -8.41 1.10
CA TYR A 69 22.61 -9.78 0.70
C TYR A 69 21.60 -9.92 -0.45
N GLN A 70 21.08 -8.82 -0.99
CA GLN A 70 20.01 -8.82 -1.99
C GLN A 70 20.41 -8.04 -3.25
N GLY A 71 19.64 -8.25 -4.31
CA GLY A 71 19.83 -7.57 -5.60
C GLY A 71 21.28 -7.56 -6.09
N ALA A 72 21.77 -6.38 -6.44
CA ALA A 72 23.16 -6.14 -6.87
C ALA A 72 24.10 -5.74 -5.71
N SER A 73 23.61 -5.62 -4.49
CA SER A 73 24.43 -5.39 -3.30
C SER A 73 25.21 -6.64 -2.91
N GLY A 74 26.35 -6.47 -2.25
CA GLY A 74 27.18 -7.57 -1.77
C GLY A 74 26.62 -8.26 -0.52
N GLY A 75 27.47 -9.05 0.12
CA GLY A 75 27.14 -9.78 1.35
C GLY A 75 26.81 -11.25 1.07
N GLU A 76 27.30 -12.11 1.95
CA GLU A 76 27.04 -13.56 1.96
C GLU A 76 26.60 -14.01 3.36
N PRO A 77 25.71 -15.00 3.47
CA PRO A 77 25.05 -15.70 2.35
C PRO A 77 24.00 -14.83 1.63
N ARG A 78 23.86 -14.98 0.31
CA ARG A 78 22.80 -14.34 -0.48
C ARG A 78 21.41 -14.63 0.08
N TYR A 79 20.49 -13.68 -0.08
CA TYR A 79 19.08 -13.77 0.33
C TYR A 79 18.86 -13.80 1.85
N LEU A 80 19.86 -13.46 2.65
CA LEU A 80 19.68 -13.27 4.09
C LEU A 80 18.77 -12.07 4.34
N GLU A 81 17.66 -12.30 5.03
CA GLU A 81 16.81 -11.24 5.56
C GLU A 81 17.18 -11.03 7.04
N ASP A 82 18.01 -10.03 7.30
CA ASP A 82 18.33 -9.57 8.66
C ASP A 82 17.69 -8.18 8.86
N PRO A 83 16.63 -8.07 9.68
CA PRO A 83 15.93 -6.81 9.87
C PRO A 83 16.82 -5.71 10.47
N TYR A 84 17.83 -6.05 11.26
CA TYR A 84 18.76 -5.09 11.85
C TYR A 84 19.76 -4.57 10.83
N GLN A 85 20.17 -5.41 9.87
CA GLN A 85 20.94 -4.97 8.71
C GLN A 85 20.09 -4.09 7.79
N ARG A 86 18.82 -4.45 7.54
CA ARG A 86 17.91 -3.61 6.73
C ARG A 86 17.75 -2.20 7.30
N VAL A 87 17.64 -2.07 8.63
CA VAL A 87 17.62 -0.78 9.33
C VAL A 87 18.94 -0.04 9.17
N GLU A 88 20.08 -0.74 9.29
CA GLU A 88 21.40 -0.14 9.13
C GLU A 88 21.68 0.32 7.69
N ASP A 89 21.19 -0.40 6.68
CA ASP A 89 21.31 -0.01 5.27
C ASP A 89 20.63 1.34 5.02
N VAL A 90 19.47 1.59 5.64
CA VAL A 90 18.78 2.90 5.56
C VAL A 90 19.64 4.00 6.17
N LYS A 91 20.21 3.77 7.36
CA LYS A 91 21.10 4.74 8.03
C LYS A 91 22.37 4.99 7.23
N SER A 92 22.90 3.95 6.59
CA SER A 92 24.08 4.02 5.72
C SER A 92 23.78 4.79 4.43
N ALA A 93 22.60 4.62 3.86
CA ALA A 93 22.12 5.40 2.72
C ALA A 93 21.99 6.89 3.07
N VAL A 94 21.48 7.20 4.27
CA VAL A 94 21.46 8.58 4.80
C VAL A 94 22.89 9.11 4.93
N THR A 95 23.81 8.35 5.53
CA THR A 95 25.23 8.73 5.62
C THR A 95 25.81 9.06 4.25
N PHE A 96 25.59 8.20 3.25
CA PHE A 96 26.06 8.46 1.89
C PHE A 96 25.50 9.77 1.31
N LEU A 97 24.22 10.08 1.53
CA LEU A 97 23.64 11.34 1.06
C LEU A 97 24.23 12.56 1.78
N THR A 98 24.56 12.47 3.07
CA THR A 98 25.17 13.59 3.81
C THR A 98 26.54 14.00 3.28
N THR A 99 27.24 13.13 2.55
CA THR A 99 28.57 13.43 1.97
C THR A 99 28.49 13.98 0.54
N ARG A 100 27.29 14.23 0.00
CA ARG A 100 27.09 14.73 -1.38
C ARG A 100 27.04 16.25 -1.38
N GLU A 101 27.79 16.89 -2.27
CA GLU A 101 27.82 18.36 -2.36
C GLU A 101 26.47 18.94 -2.78
N GLU A 102 25.74 18.22 -3.62
CA GLU A 102 24.42 18.60 -4.13
C GLU A 102 23.27 18.41 -3.12
N VAL A 103 23.51 17.72 -2.00
CA VAL A 103 22.50 17.42 -0.97
C VAL A 103 22.60 18.39 0.19
N ASP A 104 21.46 18.91 0.63
CA ASP A 104 21.32 19.59 1.91
C ASP A 104 21.17 18.53 3.02
N ALA A 105 22.26 18.31 3.78
CA ALA A 105 22.32 17.30 4.84
C ALA A 105 21.29 17.53 5.96
N GLU A 106 20.79 18.75 6.13
CA GLU A 106 19.74 19.07 7.12
C GLU A 106 18.33 18.84 6.59
N ARG A 107 18.18 18.35 5.36
CA ARG A 107 16.89 18.13 4.69
C ARG A 107 16.80 16.75 4.05
N ILE A 108 17.15 15.72 4.81
CA ILE A 108 17.05 14.32 4.39
C ILE A 108 15.83 13.66 5.02
N GLY A 109 14.90 13.17 4.19
CA GLY A 109 13.79 12.30 4.58
C GLY A 109 14.04 10.84 4.21
N ALA A 110 13.17 9.94 4.68
CA ALA A 110 13.21 8.54 4.28
C ALA A 110 11.79 8.00 4.03
N MET A 111 11.67 7.15 3.01
CA MET A 111 10.44 6.48 2.61
C MET A 111 10.63 4.97 2.56
N GLY A 112 9.69 4.23 3.15
CA GLY A 112 9.70 2.77 3.15
C GLY A 112 8.45 2.18 2.52
N ILE A 113 8.61 1.16 1.67
CA ILE A 113 7.49 0.49 0.98
C ILE A 113 7.37 -0.95 1.49
N CYS A 114 6.15 -1.42 1.78
CA CYS A 114 5.89 -2.77 2.31
C CYS A 114 6.71 -3.05 3.58
N ALA A 115 7.55 -4.09 3.60
CA ALA A 115 8.46 -4.41 4.70
C ALA A 115 9.35 -3.23 5.11
N SER A 116 9.79 -2.41 4.15
CA SER A 116 10.56 -1.20 4.46
C SER A 116 9.73 -0.11 5.12
N GLY A 117 8.40 -0.17 5.04
CA GLY A 117 7.52 0.64 5.86
C GLY A 117 7.58 0.28 7.35
N GLY A 118 8.26 -0.81 7.73
CA GLY A 118 8.70 -1.08 9.10
C GLY A 118 10.16 -0.70 9.36
N TYR A 119 11.07 -1.05 8.44
CA TYR A 119 12.51 -0.76 8.59
C TYR A 119 12.84 0.74 8.64
N VAL A 120 12.19 1.56 7.81
CA VAL A 120 12.47 3.00 7.74
C VAL A 120 12.03 3.74 9.02
N PRO A 121 10.81 3.54 9.56
CA PRO A 121 10.45 4.08 10.87
C PRO A 121 11.42 3.63 11.97
N CYS A 122 11.77 2.34 12.01
CA CYS A 122 12.72 1.81 12.99
C CYS A 122 14.10 2.49 12.90
N ALA A 123 14.61 2.75 11.69
CA ALA A 123 15.83 3.53 11.49
C ALA A 123 15.69 4.96 12.03
N ALA A 124 14.56 5.61 11.72
CA ALA A 124 14.30 6.99 12.10
C ALA A 124 14.14 7.21 13.61
N VAL A 125 13.71 6.19 14.38
CA VAL A 125 13.65 6.24 15.85
C VAL A 125 14.99 6.70 16.43
N THR A 126 16.10 6.18 15.90
CA THR A 126 17.45 6.44 16.45
C THR A 126 18.31 7.34 15.56
N ASP A 127 18.09 7.36 14.25
CA ASP A 127 18.82 8.24 13.34
C ASP A 127 18.12 9.60 13.20
N GLN A 128 18.56 10.57 14.01
CA GLN A 128 18.04 11.94 14.05
C GLN A 128 18.34 12.77 12.79
N ARG A 129 19.18 12.25 11.87
CA ARG A 129 19.44 12.89 10.57
C ARG A 129 18.25 12.73 9.62
N ILE A 130 17.42 11.71 9.82
CA ILE A 130 16.15 11.52 9.10
C ILE A 130 15.14 12.52 9.66
N LYS A 131 14.80 13.55 8.87
CA LYS A 131 13.98 14.69 9.29
C LYS A 131 12.48 14.49 9.06
N ALA A 132 12.09 13.56 8.19
CA ALA A 132 10.70 13.22 7.89
C ALA A 132 10.61 11.76 7.44
N VAL A 133 9.54 11.07 7.84
CA VAL A 133 9.33 9.66 7.56
C VAL A 133 8.03 9.47 6.80
N ALA A 134 8.08 8.75 5.68
CA ALA A 134 6.91 8.31 4.94
C ALA A 134 6.89 6.78 4.77
N THR A 135 5.71 6.17 4.76
CA THR A 135 5.57 4.75 4.43
C THR A 135 4.43 4.52 3.45
N VAL A 136 4.55 3.49 2.62
CA VAL A 136 3.48 3.05 1.71
C VAL A 136 3.23 1.56 1.93
N SER A 137 1.99 1.21 2.24
CA SER A 137 1.55 -0.16 2.54
C SER A 137 2.46 -0.86 3.55
N GLY A 138 2.86 -0.12 4.60
CA GLY A 138 3.87 -0.55 5.56
C GLY A 138 3.51 -1.86 6.28
N ALA A 139 4.50 -2.71 6.47
CA ALA A 139 4.39 -3.97 7.20
C ALA A 139 5.43 -4.06 8.31
N ASP A 140 5.00 -4.51 9.49
CA ASP A 140 5.92 -4.95 10.54
C ASP A 140 6.29 -6.41 10.29
N MET A 141 7.49 -6.63 9.76
CA MET A 141 7.96 -7.97 9.41
C MET A 141 8.10 -8.89 10.62
N GLY A 142 8.51 -8.35 11.77
CA GLY A 142 8.66 -9.16 12.96
C GLY A 142 7.32 -9.62 13.49
N ARG A 143 6.33 -8.73 13.53
CA ARG A 143 4.95 -9.10 13.87
C ARG A 143 4.34 -10.04 12.83
N LEU A 144 4.58 -9.82 11.54
CA LEU A 144 4.10 -10.70 10.46
C LEU A 144 4.63 -12.13 10.63
N PHE A 145 5.92 -12.31 10.94
CA PHE A 145 6.50 -13.64 11.14
C PHE A 145 6.13 -14.26 12.49
N ARG A 146 5.93 -13.45 13.55
CA ARG A 146 5.49 -13.97 14.86
C ARG A 146 4.03 -14.39 14.89
N GLU A 147 3.16 -13.61 14.27
CA GLU A 147 1.70 -13.71 14.43
C GLU A 147 1.01 -14.18 13.14
N GLY A 148 1.71 -14.24 12.01
CA GLY A 148 1.08 -14.41 10.71
C GLY A 148 0.27 -13.19 10.29
N LEU A 149 -0.17 -13.17 9.03
CA LEU A 149 -1.00 -12.09 8.51
C LEU A 149 -2.35 -12.08 9.24
N GLY A 150 -2.67 -10.97 9.91
CA GLY A 150 -3.91 -10.85 10.68
C GLY A 150 -3.95 -11.64 12.00
N GLY A 151 -2.80 -12.13 12.50
CA GLY A 151 -2.73 -12.80 13.80
C GLY A 151 -3.15 -14.27 13.78
N THR A 152 -3.02 -14.93 12.63
CA THR A 152 -3.51 -16.31 12.42
C THR A 152 -2.51 -17.41 12.76
N LEU A 153 -1.23 -17.09 12.92
CA LEU A 153 -0.19 -18.08 13.25
C LEU A 153 -0.26 -18.46 14.73
N LYS A 154 -0.20 -19.76 15.01
CA LYS A 154 -0.15 -20.27 16.39
C LYS A 154 1.27 -20.24 16.91
N LYS A 155 1.40 -20.05 18.22
CA LYS A 155 2.71 -20.03 18.89
C LYS A 155 3.46 -21.35 18.70
N GLU A 156 2.76 -22.47 18.70
CA GLU A 156 3.35 -23.80 18.51
C GLU A 156 4.01 -23.92 17.13
N ASP A 157 3.37 -23.41 16.09
CA ASP A 157 3.89 -23.40 14.72
C ASP A 157 5.13 -22.49 14.62
N LEU A 158 5.10 -21.32 15.27
CA LEU A 158 6.27 -20.44 15.37
C LEU A 158 7.43 -21.14 16.10
N MET A 159 7.18 -21.80 17.24
CA MET A 159 8.23 -22.51 17.98
C MET A 159 8.82 -23.66 17.16
N ALA A 160 8.00 -24.38 16.38
CA ALA A 160 8.47 -25.42 15.48
C ALA A 160 9.36 -24.84 14.36
N ALA A 161 8.96 -23.71 13.76
CA ALA A 161 9.76 -23.04 12.74
C ALA A 161 11.09 -22.51 13.29
N LEU A 162 11.11 -21.95 14.51
CA LEU A 162 12.34 -21.53 15.19
C LEU A 162 13.27 -22.72 15.51
N ALA A 163 12.71 -23.85 15.98
CA ALA A 163 13.50 -25.06 16.19
C ALA A 163 14.10 -25.57 14.87
N GLN A 164 13.36 -25.47 13.76
CA GLN A 164 13.84 -25.84 12.44
C GLN A 164 14.93 -24.88 11.94
N ALA A 165 14.80 -23.57 12.17
CA ALA A 165 15.83 -22.59 11.86
C ALA A 165 17.15 -22.88 12.60
N GLY A 166 17.06 -23.32 13.86
CA GLY A 166 18.22 -23.78 14.63
C GLY A 166 18.94 -24.97 13.97
N LYS A 167 18.19 -25.95 13.45
CA LYS A 167 18.76 -27.07 12.69
C LYS A 167 19.43 -26.60 11.40
N TYR A 168 18.80 -25.70 10.64
CA TYR A 168 19.40 -25.16 9.42
C TYR A 168 20.72 -24.45 9.69
N ARG A 169 20.85 -23.72 10.80
CA ARG A 169 22.15 -23.15 11.21
C ARG A 169 23.22 -24.20 11.41
N THR A 170 22.90 -25.31 12.09
CA THR A 170 23.84 -26.41 12.31
C THR A 170 24.27 -27.06 10.99
N LEU A 171 23.32 -27.32 10.09
CA LEU A 171 23.60 -27.91 8.78
C LEU A 171 24.47 -26.98 7.90
N GLU A 172 24.16 -25.69 7.88
CA GLU A 172 24.97 -24.69 7.17
C GLU A 172 26.39 -24.61 7.73
N ALA A 173 26.56 -24.67 9.06
CA ALA A 173 27.88 -24.71 9.70
C ALA A 173 28.66 -26.00 9.37
N GLN A 174 27.96 -27.08 9.01
CA GLN A 174 28.56 -28.33 8.54
C GLN A 174 28.88 -28.32 7.04
N GLY A 175 28.62 -27.21 6.34
CA GLY A 175 28.94 -27.01 4.93
C GLY A 175 27.76 -27.19 3.97
N GLU A 176 26.54 -27.42 4.47
CA GLU A 176 25.35 -27.41 3.61
C GLU A 176 25.02 -26.01 3.11
N LYS A 177 24.34 -25.93 1.96
CA LYS A 177 23.84 -24.65 1.44
C LYS A 177 22.68 -24.14 2.29
N PRO A 178 22.49 -22.81 2.41
CA PRO A 178 21.34 -22.25 3.09
C PRO A 178 20.03 -22.77 2.50
N HIS A 179 19.09 -23.11 3.37
CA HIS A 179 17.75 -23.51 2.97
C HIS A 179 16.96 -22.27 2.56
N LEU A 180 16.40 -22.29 1.34
CA LEU A 180 15.69 -21.15 0.76
C LEU A 180 14.19 -21.40 0.73
N GLU A 181 13.44 -20.33 0.96
CA GLU A 181 11.99 -20.29 0.82
C GLU A 181 11.58 -19.14 -0.11
N HIS A 182 10.43 -19.31 -0.75
CA HIS A 182 9.88 -18.25 -1.60
C HIS A 182 9.24 -17.14 -0.76
N VAL A 183 9.43 -15.89 -1.18
CA VAL A 183 8.80 -14.72 -0.53
C VAL A 183 7.29 -14.66 -0.81
N VAL A 184 6.91 -14.98 -2.05
CA VAL A 184 5.51 -15.15 -2.50
C VAL A 184 5.41 -16.47 -3.29
N PRO A 185 4.21 -17.05 -3.47
CA PRO A 185 4.04 -18.17 -4.40
C PRO A 185 4.73 -17.91 -5.74
N ASN A 186 5.48 -18.89 -6.25
CA ASN A 186 6.42 -18.66 -7.34
C ASN A 186 5.74 -18.60 -8.70
N THR A 187 4.56 -19.22 -8.80
CA THR A 187 3.70 -19.17 -9.97
C THR A 187 2.27 -18.76 -9.57
N PRO A 188 1.48 -18.14 -10.46
CA PRO A 188 0.07 -17.86 -10.19
C PRO A 188 -0.75 -19.11 -9.84
N ALA A 189 -0.36 -20.28 -10.36
CA ALA A 189 -1.02 -21.56 -10.04
C ALA A 189 -0.79 -22.01 -8.59
N GLU A 190 0.31 -21.60 -7.95
CA GLU A 190 0.59 -21.83 -6.53
C GLU A 190 -0.14 -20.86 -5.60
N ALA A 191 -0.83 -19.85 -6.15
CA ALA A 191 -1.60 -18.85 -5.41
C ALA A 191 -3.11 -19.12 -5.55
N PRO A 192 -3.71 -20.00 -4.72
CA PRO A 192 -5.16 -20.25 -4.79
C PRO A 192 -5.95 -18.98 -4.48
N ASP A 193 -7.18 -18.87 -4.98
CA ASP A 193 -8.04 -17.68 -4.76
C ASP A 193 -8.28 -17.35 -3.28
N THR A 194 -8.16 -18.35 -2.41
CA THR A 194 -8.31 -18.23 -0.95
C THR A 194 -7.07 -17.68 -0.24
N ILE A 195 -5.91 -17.60 -0.90
CA ILE A 195 -4.72 -17.00 -0.29
C ILE A 195 -4.96 -15.49 -0.07
N PRO A 196 -4.43 -14.89 1.01
CA PRO A 196 -4.55 -13.46 1.23
C PRO A 196 -4.09 -12.63 0.03
N ALA A 197 -4.73 -11.47 -0.18
CA ALA A 197 -4.49 -10.61 -1.32
C ALA A 197 -3.02 -10.16 -1.38
N LEU A 198 -2.39 -9.94 -0.22
CA LEU A 198 -0.95 -9.67 -0.10
C LEU A 198 -0.10 -10.65 -0.93
N TYR A 199 -0.34 -11.95 -0.79
CA TYR A 199 0.47 -12.97 -1.46
C TYR A 199 0.06 -13.14 -2.93
N ARG A 200 -1.24 -13.13 -3.23
CA ARG A 200 -1.72 -13.24 -4.62
C ARG A 200 -1.26 -12.07 -5.48
N GLU A 201 -1.45 -10.84 -5.01
CA GLU A 201 -1.04 -9.63 -5.73
C GLU A 201 0.49 -9.48 -5.73
N GLY A 202 1.16 -9.97 -4.68
CA GLY A 202 2.61 -10.11 -4.64
C GLY A 202 3.12 -11.03 -5.76
N THR A 203 2.53 -12.23 -5.91
CA THR A 203 2.86 -13.15 -7.01
C THR A 203 2.64 -12.51 -8.37
N ASP A 204 1.50 -11.85 -8.59
CA ASP A 204 1.24 -11.11 -9.84
C ASP A 204 2.32 -10.06 -10.11
N TYR A 205 2.71 -9.27 -9.10
CA TYR A 205 3.72 -8.23 -9.27
C TYR A 205 5.12 -8.80 -9.53
N TYR A 206 5.60 -9.72 -8.67
CA TYR A 206 6.99 -10.18 -8.71
C TYR A 206 7.27 -11.29 -9.72
N ARG A 207 6.24 -12.04 -10.13
CA ARG A 207 6.39 -13.25 -10.95
C ARG A 207 5.80 -13.13 -12.36
N THR A 208 5.32 -11.94 -12.74
CA THR A 208 4.85 -11.63 -14.09
C THR A 208 5.59 -10.42 -14.67
N PRO A 209 5.46 -10.11 -15.98
CA PRO A 209 6.07 -8.92 -16.58
C PRO A 209 5.69 -7.59 -15.93
N ARG A 210 4.67 -7.55 -15.06
CA ARG A 210 4.25 -6.35 -14.32
C ARG A 210 5.37 -5.75 -13.47
N GLY A 211 6.17 -6.59 -12.80
CA GLY A 211 7.20 -6.15 -11.88
C GLY A 211 8.36 -7.12 -11.72
N ALA A 212 8.40 -8.21 -12.49
CA ALA A 212 9.51 -9.15 -12.50
C ALA A 212 10.83 -8.44 -12.86
N HIS A 213 11.89 -8.76 -12.13
CA HIS A 213 13.23 -8.27 -12.37
C HIS A 213 14.24 -9.38 -12.06
N PRO A 214 15.30 -9.59 -12.89
CA PRO A 214 16.24 -10.70 -12.71
C PRO A 214 16.95 -10.70 -11.34
N ASN A 215 17.10 -9.52 -10.72
CA ASN A 215 17.72 -9.39 -9.40
C ASN A 215 16.74 -9.62 -8.23
N SER A 216 15.43 -9.76 -8.49
CA SER A 216 14.38 -10.09 -7.52
C SER A 216 13.96 -11.54 -7.71
N ALA A 217 14.81 -12.45 -7.21
CA ALA A 217 14.70 -13.88 -7.50
C ALA A 217 13.57 -14.61 -6.74
N ASN A 218 12.83 -13.91 -5.88
CA ASN A 218 11.78 -14.46 -5.02
C ASN A 218 12.29 -15.47 -3.98
N TRP A 219 13.47 -15.26 -3.41
CA TRP A 219 14.04 -16.14 -2.38
C TRP A 219 14.42 -15.38 -1.12
N TYR A 220 14.31 -16.06 0.02
CA TYR A 220 14.94 -15.67 1.28
C TYR A 220 15.46 -16.91 2.01
N ILE A 221 16.45 -16.73 2.90
CA ILE A 221 16.96 -17.83 3.72
C ILE A 221 15.94 -18.16 4.82
N ALA A 222 15.47 -19.41 4.88
CA ALA A 222 14.44 -19.87 5.81
C ALA A 222 14.80 -19.57 7.28
N ARG A 223 16.08 -19.78 7.67
CA ARG A 223 16.53 -19.50 9.03
C ARG A 223 16.52 -18.03 9.44
N SER A 224 16.28 -17.09 8.52
CA SER A 224 16.09 -15.67 8.86
C SER A 224 14.94 -15.44 9.85
N ILE A 225 13.98 -16.38 9.94
CA ILE A 225 12.87 -16.29 10.88
C ILE A 225 13.30 -16.04 12.34
N ASP A 226 14.47 -16.52 12.76
CA ASP A 226 14.91 -16.34 14.16
C ASP A 226 15.28 -14.88 14.49
N MET A 227 15.88 -14.16 13.54
CA MET A 227 16.17 -12.73 13.65
C MET A 227 14.93 -11.89 13.37
N ILE A 228 14.12 -12.27 12.38
CA ILE A 228 12.89 -11.54 12.04
C ILE A 228 11.91 -11.58 13.22
N SER A 229 11.71 -12.76 13.83
CA SER A 229 10.70 -12.92 14.88
C SER A 229 11.00 -12.12 16.16
N THR A 230 12.26 -11.77 16.42
CA THR A 230 12.65 -10.94 17.58
C THR A 230 12.63 -9.44 17.28
N TYR A 231 12.47 -9.06 16.02
CA TYR A 231 12.40 -7.67 15.58
C TYR A 231 11.01 -7.06 15.79
N SER A 232 10.94 -5.75 16.03
CA SER A 232 9.70 -4.99 16.11
C SER A 232 9.89 -3.67 15.39
N SER A 233 9.07 -3.40 14.37
CA SER A 233 9.26 -2.24 13.50
C SER A 233 8.90 -0.91 14.17
N TYR A 234 7.88 -0.95 15.01
CA TYR A 234 7.25 0.24 15.57
C TYR A 234 7.46 0.36 17.08
N GLU A 235 8.32 -0.47 17.65
CA GLU A 235 8.83 -0.26 19.00
C GLU A 235 9.50 1.12 19.07
N PHE A 236 9.02 1.98 19.97
CA PHE A 236 9.46 3.37 20.13
C PHE A 236 9.15 4.31 18.96
N VAL A 237 8.15 4.02 18.13
CA VAL A 237 7.73 4.91 17.02
C VAL A 237 7.36 6.32 17.50
N ASP A 238 7.02 6.50 18.78
CA ASP A 238 6.75 7.80 19.39
C ASP A 238 7.99 8.71 19.52
N TRP A 239 9.21 8.15 19.44
CA TRP A 239 10.47 8.91 19.43
C TRP A 239 10.78 9.55 18.07
N ILE A 240 9.97 9.26 17.04
CA ILE A 240 10.06 9.99 15.77
C ILE A 240 9.69 11.46 15.99
N SER A 241 8.66 11.73 16.80
CA SER A 241 8.29 13.09 17.22
C SER A 241 9.49 13.83 17.83
N PRO A 242 9.70 15.12 17.51
CA PRO A 242 8.78 16.03 16.82
C PRO A 242 8.85 15.99 15.28
N ARG A 243 9.55 15.03 14.69
CA ARG A 243 9.65 14.88 13.24
C ARG A 243 8.35 14.26 12.68
N PRO A 244 7.91 14.66 11.48
CA PRO A 244 6.67 14.16 10.90
C PRO A 244 6.74 12.69 10.47
N LEU A 245 5.68 11.95 10.78
CA LEU A 245 5.42 10.59 10.33
C LEU A 245 4.15 10.55 9.46
N LEU A 246 4.31 10.19 8.18
CA LEU A 246 3.20 9.92 7.26
C LEU A 246 3.14 8.43 6.94
N MET A 247 2.00 7.79 7.15
CA MET A 247 1.75 6.42 6.70
C MET A 247 0.66 6.42 5.65
N ILE A 248 0.92 5.81 4.50
CA ILE A 248 -0.02 5.73 3.37
C ILE A 248 -0.44 4.27 3.23
N ALA A 249 -1.73 3.98 3.32
CA ALA A 249 -2.22 2.61 3.21
C ALA A 249 -3.55 2.53 2.45
N GLY A 250 -3.70 1.48 1.65
CA GLY A 250 -4.97 1.19 0.97
C GLY A 250 -6.04 0.75 1.98
N SER A 251 -7.28 1.23 1.81
CA SER A 251 -8.39 0.91 2.73
C SER A 251 -8.80 -0.57 2.76
N LYS A 252 -8.33 -1.37 1.80
CA LYS A 252 -8.51 -2.82 1.72
C LYS A 252 -7.20 -3.61 1.85
N ALA A 253 -6.07 -2.95 2.10
CA ALA A 253 -4.80 -3.65 2.19
C ALA A 253 -4.84 -4.58 3.41
N ASP A 254 -4.44 -5.84 3.23
CA ASP A 254 -4.33 -6.80 4.33
C ASP A 254 -3.36 -6.29 5.43
N THR A 255 -2.41 -5.44 5.06
CA THR A 255 -1.41 -4.82 5.94
C THR A 255 -1.86 -3.50 6.59
N LEU A 256 -3.08 -3.01 6.31
CA LEU A 256 -3.57 -1.72 6.82
C LEU A 256 -3.48 -1.60 8.35
N TYR A 257 -3.69 -2.71 9.07
CA TYR A 257 -3.67 -2.72 10.53
C TYR A 257 -2.30 -2.32 11.09
N PHE A 258 -1.19 -2.67 10.43
CA PHE A 258 0.15 -2.23 10.84
C PHE A 258 0.25 -0.71 10.87
N SER A 259 -0.23 -0.04 9.81
CA SER A 259 -0.19 1.42 9.71
C SER A 259 -1.11 2.09 10.74
N LYS A 260 -2.29 1.51 11.01
CA LYS A 260 -3.21 2.01 12.04
C LYS A 260 -2.60 1.90 13.44
N ASP A 261 -2.02 0.76 13.77
CA ASP A 261 -1.43 0.51 15.09
C ASP A 261 -0.21 1.40 15.32
N ALA A 262 0.66 1.55 14.31
CA ALA A 262 1.82 2.45 14.37
C ALA A 262 1.43 3.92 14.56
N ILE A 263 0.44 4.42 13.81
CA ILE A 263 -0.06 5.80 13.97
C ILE A 263 -0.73 5.98 15.34
N LYS A 264 -1.43 4.97 15.86
CA LYS A 264 -1.98 5.02 17.23
C LYS A 264 -0.87 5.18 18.27
N ALA A 265 0.24 4.45 18.12
CA ALA A 265 1.38 4.49 19.03
C ALA A 265 2.27 5.75 18.89
N ALA A 266 2.33 6.37 17.71
CA ALA A 266 3.17 7.54 17.45
C ALA A 266 2.67 8.82 18.17
N LYS A 267 3.54 9.83 18.26
CA LYS A 267 3.21 11.20 18.71
C LYS A 267 3.12 12.17 17.53
N GLU A 268 2.47 13.31 17.72
CA GLU A 268 2.36 14.35 16.69
C GLU A 268 3.73 14.97 16.32
N PRO A 269 3.94 15.42 15.06
CA PRO A 269 2.99 15.40 13.95
C PRO A 269 2.93 14.04 13.24
N LYS A 270 1.73 13.45 13.15
CA LYS A 270 1.51 12.14 12.51
C LYS A 270 0.25 12.12 11.64
N GLU A 271 0.29 11.34 10.56
CA GLU A 271 -0.85 11.24 9.65
C GLU A 271 -0.96 9.83 9.03
N LEU A 272 -2.19 9.33 8.92
CA LEU A 272 -2.54 8.15 8.14
C LEU A 272 -3.34 8.58 6.91
N TRP A 273 -2.76 8.46 5.73
CA TRP A 273 -3.39 8.83 4.46
C TRP A 273 -3.89 7.61 3.67
N GLY A 274 -5.04 7.78 3.02
CA GLY A 274 -5.78 6.75 2.30
C GLY A 274 -7.16 6.61 2.93
N ARG A 275 -8.22 6.81 2.14
CA ARG A 275 -9.65 6.91 2.56
C ARG A 275 -10.10 5.79 3.51
N ALA A 276 -9.74 5.89 4.78
CA ALA A 276 -10.38 5.27 5.92
C ALA A 276 -11.14 6.41 6.57
N GLU A 277 -12.47 6.33 6.53
CA GLU A 277 -13.35 7.25 7.26
C GLU A 277 -12.90 7.27 8.73
N VAL A 278 -12.33 8.39 9.16
CA VAL A 278 -12.22 8.74 10.57
C VAL A 278 -13.59 9.29 10.95
N GLY A 279 -14.42 8.46 11.57
CA GLY A 279 -15.76 8.84 12.00
C GLY A 279 -15.71 9.96 13.05
N GLY A 280 -16.03 11.18 12.62
CA GLY A 280 -16.37 12.31 13.48
C GLY A 280 -17.86 12.28 13.81
N VAL A 281 -18.17 12.19 15.09
CA VAL A 281 -19.52 12.16 15.67
C VAL A 281 -20.19 13.53 15.53
N HIS A 282 -21.41 13.59 14.98
CA HIS A 282 -22.48 14.49 15.44
C HIS A 282 -23.83 14.15 14.80
N GLU A 283 -24.74 13.53 15.57
CA GLU A 283 -26.16 13.42 15.23
C GLU A 283 -27.04 13.75 16.46
N LYS A 284 -27.82 14.83 16.32
CA LYS A 284 -29.09 15.12 17.01
C LYS A 284 -29.93 15.84 15.94
N ALA A 285 -31.21 15.58 15.68
CA ALA A 285 -32.26 14.85 16.38
C ALA A 285 -33.38 14.50 15.36
N LEU A 286 -34.29 13.58 15.71
CA LEU A 286 -35.76 13.72 15.63
C LEU A 286 -36.45 12.37 15.92
N GLY A 287 -37.44 12.41 16.82
CA GLY A 287 -38.12 11.25 17.36
C GLY A 287 -39.52 11.03 16.76
N SER A 288 -39.74 9.83 16.24
CA SER A 288 -40.99 9.06 16.39
C SER A 288 -40.67 7.57 16.12
N VAL A 289 -41.38 6.65 16.76
CA VAL A 289 -41.07 5.20 16.71
C VAL A 289 -41.23 4.63 15.29
N GLY A 290 -42.16 5.17 14.49
CA GLY A 290 -42.32 4.82 13.06
C GLY A 290 -41.22 5.39 12.15
N GLY A 291 -40.73 6.60 12.43
CA GLY A 291 -39.62 7.20 11.69
C GLY A 291 -38.29 6.46 11.87
N LYS A 292 -38.04 5.91 13.08
CA LYS A 292 -36.81 5.14 13.37
C LYS A 292 -36.70 3.83 12.58
N VAL A 293 -37.83 3.18 12.30
CA VAL A 293 -37.85 1.92 11.53
C VAL A 293 -37.65 2.20 10.04
N ALA A 294 -38.32 3.22 9.50
CA ALA A 294 -38.14 3.64 8.12
C ALA A 294 -36.73 4.20 7.85
N ILE A 295 -36.17 5.00 8.77
CA ILE A 295 -34.78 5.49 8.69
C ILE A 295 -33.79 4.33 8.75
N ARG A 296 -34.01 3.32 9.59
CA ARG A 296 -33.16 2.12 9.62
C ARG A 296 -33.24 1.33 8.31
N GLN A 297 -34.43 1.11 7.77
CA GLN A 297 -34.58 0.39 6.49
C GLN A 297 -33.99 1.17 5.32
N ILE A 298 -34.21 2.48 5.25
CA ILE A 298 -33.58 3.35 4.23
C ILE A 298 -32.06 3.33 4.43
N ALA A 299 -31.53 3.45 5.64
CA ALA A 299 -30.09 3.36 5.89
C ALA A 299 -29.52 2.00 5.50
N THR A 300 -30.24 0.89 5.74
CA THR A 300 -29.82 -0.45 5.31
C THR A 300 -29.85 -0.58 3.80
N LEU A 301 -30.92 -0.13 3.13
CA LEU A 301 -31.05 -0.21 1.68
C LEU A 301 -30.09 0.72 0.95
N THR A 302 -29.87 1.95 1.46
CA THR A 302 -28.85 2.87 0.97
C THR A 302 -27.45 2.28 1.16
N LYS A 303 -27.18 1.63 2.30
CA LYS A 303 -25.90 0.96 2.54
C LYS A 303 -25.69 -0.26 1.65
N THR A 304 -26.74 -1.02 1.36
CA THR A 304 -26.69 -2.14 0.41
C THR A 304 -26.51 -1.64 -1.03
N LEU A 305 -27.27 -0.62 -1.44
CA LEU A 305 -27.14 0.02 -2.75
C LEU A 305 -25.77 0.67 -2.94
N GLU A 306 -25.24 1.35 -1.91
CA GLU A 306 -23.87 1.87 -1.91
C GLU A 306 -22.83 0.76 -1.95
N GLN A 307 -23.08 -0.39 -1.31
CA GLN A 307 -22.19 -1.55 -1.36
C GLN A 307 -22.21 -2.19 -2.74
N GLU A 308 -23.36 -2.26 -3.40
CA GLU A 308 -23.52 -2.79 -4.75
C GLU A 308 -22.96 -1.83 -5.80
N LEU A 309 -23.27 -0.53 -5.73
CA LEU A 309 -22.62 0.50 -6.55
C LEU A 309 -21.12 0.55 -6.30
N LYS A 310 -20.65 0.46 -5.05
CA LYS A 310 -19.21 0.32 -4.76
C LYS A 310 -18.68 -0.97 -5.35
N LYS A 311 -19.39 -2.10 -5.33
CA LYS A 311 -18.92 -3.38 -5.87
C LYS A 311 -18.80 -3.32 -7.39
N GLU A 312 -19.78 -2.74 -8.07
CA GLU A 312 -19.82 -2.58 -9.52
C GLU A 312 -18.83 -1.53 -10.01
N TYR A 313 -18.78 -0.37 -9.36
CA TYR A 313 -17.79 0.68 -9.61
C TYR A 313 -16.37 0.24 -9.23
N ARG A 314 -16.18 -0.61 -8.20
CA ARG A 314 -14.87 -1.22 -7.86
C ARG A 314 -14.46 -2.28 -8.85
N ARG A 315 -15.40 -2.97 -9.51
CA ARG A 315 -15.09 -3.95 -10.56
C ARG A 315 -14.53 -3.26 -11.81
N ASP A 316 -14.88 -2.01 -12.07
CA ASP A 316 -14.31 -1.22 -13.17
C ASP A 316 -13.11 -0.34 -12.74
N TYR A 317 -13.11 0.20 -11.52
CA TYR A 317 -12.14 1.23 -11.08
C TYR A 317 -10.83 0.66 -10.50
N PHE A 318 -10.83 -0.55 -9.93
CA PHE A 318 -9.66 -1.08 -9.19
C PHE A 318 -8.72 -2.00 -9.96
N TYR A 319 -9.09 -2.46 -11.16
CA TYR A 319 -8.28 -3.46 -11.86
C TYR A 319 -6.96 -2.95 -12.45
N ARG A 320 -6.69 -1.63 -12.44
CA ARG A 320 -5.60 -1.10 -13.27
C ARG A 320 -4.75 0.03 -12.70
N ILE A 321 -5.19 0.79 -11.72
CA ILE A 321 -4.82 2.22 -11.75
C ILE A 321 -3.54 2.59 -10.97
N HIS A 322 -3.11 1.99 -9.85
CA HIS A 322 -1.98 2.62 -9.13
C HIS A 322 -0.62 2.61 -9.88
N ASN A 323 -0.09 1.44 -10.28
CA ASN A 323 1.15 1.41 -11.05
C ASN A 323 0.97 1.92 -12.49
N GLU A 324 -0.17 1.64 -13.13
CA GLU A 324 -0.42 2.15 -14.48
C GLU A 324 -0.60 3.67 -14.49
N GLU A 325 -1.17 4.31 -13.46
CA GLU A 325 -1.24 5.78 -13.36
C GLU A 325 0.14 6.39 -13.11
N LEU A 326 0.97 5.78 -12.26
CA LEU A 326 2.36 6.23 -12.10
C LEU A 326 3.13 6.10 -13.42
N GLU A 327 2.95 5.00 -14.16
CA GLU A 327 3.51 4.82 -15.50
C GLU A 327 2.93 5.80 -16.54
N LYS A 328 1.63 6.12 -16.47
CA LYS A 328 0.96 7.10 -17.35
C LYS A 328 1.48 8.51 -17.11
N ILE A 329 1.72 8.88 -15.85
CA ILE A 329 2.35 10.15 -15.47
C ILE A 329 3.77 10.21 -16.04
N ILE A 330 4.56 9.15 -15.87
CA ILE A 330 5.94 9.05 -16.36
C ILE A 330 6.02 9.15 -17.89
N LYS A 331 5.06 8.58 -18.63
CA LYS A 331 5.06 8.58 -20.11
C LYS A 331 4.59 9.89 -20.77
N LYS A 332 4.16 10.91 -20.02
CA LYS A 332 3.70 12.23 -20.54
C LYS A 332 2.69 12.14 -21.71
N VAL A 333 1.82 11.13 -21.73
CA VAL A 333 0.82 10.99 -22.80
C VAL A 333 -0.33 11.96 -22.52
N ARG A 334 -0.50 12.98 -23.37
CA ARG A 334 -1.74 13.77 -23.44
C ARG A 334 -2.83 12.87 -24.03
N VAL A 335 -3.80 12.45 -23.24
CA VAL A 335 -4.99 11.75 -23.75
C VAL A 335 -6.14 12.74 -23.81
N VAL A 336 -6.65 12.96 -25.02
CA VAL A 336 -8.00 13.46 -25.25
C VAL A 336 -8.94 12.40 -24.65
N THR A 337 -9.57 12.73 -23.54
CA THR A 337 -10.59 11.88 -22.93
C THR A 337 -11.71 11.72 -23.97
N PRO A 338 -12.04 10.51 -24.43
CA PRO A 338 -13.25 10.35 -25.23
C PRO A 338 -14.42 10.79 -24.35
N LYS A 339 -15.25 11.68 -24.87
CA LYS A 339 -16.48 12.11 -24.20
C LYS A 339 -17.26 10.85 -23.83
N TYR A 340 -17.51 10.69 -22.54
CA TYR A 340 -18.44 9.68 -22.06
C TYR A 340 -19.78 9.88 -22.79
N VAL A 341 -20.15 8.90 -23.61
CA VAL A 341 -21.49 8.82 -24.18
C VAL A 341 -22.25 7.89 -23.25
N GLU A 342 -23.15 8.47 -22.47
CA GLU A 342 -24.02 7.72 -21.58
C GLU A 342 -24.83 6.70 -22.40
N PRO A 343 -24.80 5.41 -22.06
CA PRO A 343 -25.52 4.41 -22.83
C PRO A 343 -27.04 4.65 -22.69
N VAL A 344 -27.72 4.79 -23.82
CA VAL A 344 -29.19 4.89 -23.85
C VAL A 344 -29.77 3.52 -23.55
N VAL A 345 -30.15 3.30 -22.29
CA VAL A 345 -30.90 2.09 -21.89
C VAL A 345 -32.33 2.22 -22.43
N LYS A 346 -32.65 1.45 -23.47
CA LYS A 346 -34.03 1.34 -23.97
C LYS A 346 -34.77 0.28 -23.16
N HIS A 347 -35.61 0.71 -22.22
CA HIS A 347 -36.52 -0.18 -21.51
C HIS A 347 -37.66 -0.63 -22.44
N GLN A 348 -38.09 -1.88 -22.32
CA GLN A 348 -39.23 -2.39 -23.08
C GLN A 348 -40.56 -1.97 -22.43
N LEU A 349 -40.57 -1.77 -21.11
CA LEU A 349 -41.74 -1.31 -20.36
C LEU A 349 -41.68 0.21 -20.10
N PRO A 350 -42.70 0.99 -20.52
CA PRO A 350 -42.79 2.42 -20.23
C PRO A 350 -42.71 2.73 -18.74
N GLU A 351 -43.23 1.84 -17.89
CA GLU A 351 -43.21 1.99 -16.44
C GLU A 351 -41.77 1.98 -15.86
N ARG A 352 -40.81 1.29 -16.49
CA ARG A 352 -39.40 1.35 -16.08
C ARG A 352 -38.76 2.69 -16.38
N THR A 353 -39.07 3.28 -17.54
CA THR A 353 -38.59 4.61 -17.90
C THR A 353 -39.12 5.65 -16.91
N GLN A 354 -40.41 5.59 -16.58
CA GLN A 354 -41.02 6.48 -15.59
C GLN A 354 -40.43 6.27 -14.18
N LEU A 355 -40.15 5.02 -13.79
CA LEU A 355 -39.51 4.74 -12.51
C LEU A 355 -38.07 5.27 -12.49
N GLN A 356 -37.32 5.13 -13.58
CA GLN A 356 -35.96 5.66 -13.70
C GLN A 356 -35.94 7.18 -13.54
N GLU A 357 -36.85 7.92 -14.20
CA GLU A 357 -36.96 9.37 -14.05
C GLU A 357 -37.16 9.76 -12.57
N ILE A 358 -37.98 9.01 -11.85
CA ILE A 358 -38.23 9.25 -10.42
C ILE A 358 -37.06 8.81 -9.55
N MET A 359 -36.34 7.75 -9.87
CA MET A 359 -35.24 7.24 -9.03
C MET A 359 -33.92 8.00 -9.28
N CYS A 360 -33.73 8.55 -10.48
CA CYS A 360 -32.52 9.24 -10.90
C CYS A 360 -32.58 10.77 -10.75
N ASP A 361 -33.73 11.35 -10.40
CA ASP A 361 -33.83 12.78 -10.08
C ASP A 361 -33.18 13.09 -8.71
N LEU A 362 -31.94 13.58 -8.71
CA LEU A 362 -31.17 13.85 -7.48
C LEU A 362 -31.39 15.27 -6.92
N SER A 363 -32.46 15.96 -7.34
CA SER A 363 -32.85 17.27 -6.83
C SER A 363 -32.94 17.28 -5.30
N LYS A 364 -32.25 18.23 -4.66
CA LYS A 364 -32.19 18.38 -3.19
C LYS A 364 -33.16 19.43 -2.64
N ASP A 365 -33.73 20.25 -3.51
CA ASP A 365 -34.61 21.36 -3.16
C ASP A 365 -36.10 20.99 -3.32
N ILE A 366 -36.52 19.89 -2.70
CA ILE A 366 -37.90 19.38 -2.78
C ILE A 366 -38.55 19.52 -1.39
N ASN A 367 -39.75 20.11 -1.33
CA ASN A 367 -40.48 20.24 -0.08
C ASN A 367 -41.01 18.88 0.43
N SER A 368 -41.40 18.83 1.71
CA SER A 368 -41.82 17.58 2.35
C SER A 368 -43.07 16.94 1.72
N GLY A 369 -44.01 17.73 1.20
CA GLY A 369 -45.21 17.23 0.52
C GLY A 369 -44.87 16.56 -0.82
N ASP A 370 -44.00 17.18 -1.60
CA ASP A 370 -43.57 16.67 -2.90
C ASP A 370 -42.70 15.40 -2.75
N ILE A 371 -41.91 15.30 -1.68
CA ILE A 371 -41.19 14.05 -1.33
C ILE A 371 -42.18 12.89 -1.09
N VAL A 372 -43.27 13.14 -0.37
CA VAL A 372 -44.29 12.12 -0.10
C VAL A 372 -44.99 11.70 -1.40
N MET A 373 -45.40 12.68 -2.23
CA MET A 373 -46.03 12.39 -3.52
C MET A 373 -45.11 11.63 -4.47
N ARG A 374 -43.82 11.98 -4.49
CA ARG A 374 -42.82 11.29 -5.29
C ARG A 374 -42.62 9.84 -4.84
N ARG A 375 -42.67 9.56 -3.54
CA ARG A 375 -42.63 8.19 -3.00
C ARG A 375 -43.87 7.38 -3.37
N ILE A 376 -45.05 7.97 -3.25
CA ILE A 376 -46.32 7.31 -3.64
C ILE A 376 -46.25 6.92 -5.12
N ARG A 377 -45.90 7.87 -5.99
CA ARG A 377 -45.77 7.63 -7.44
C ARG A 377 -44.77 6.53 -7.77
N ALA A 378 -43.62 6.49 -7.09
CA ALA A 378 -42.63 5.43 -7.28
C ALA A 378 -43.18 4.05 -6.89
N ILE A 379 -43.90 3.96 -5.76
CA ILE A 379 -44.50 2.71 -5.28
C ILE A 379 -45.58 2.22 -6.26
N ASP A 380 -46.45 3.10 -6.73
CA ASP A 380 -47.52 2.72 -7.68
C ASP A 380 -46.93 2.16 -8.98
N ILE A 381 -45.86 2.76 -9.49
CA ILE A 381 -45.17 2.30 -10.70
C ILE A 381 -44.45 0.96 -10.44
N MET A 382 -43.83 0.78 -9.27
CA MET A 382 -43.22 -0.50 -8.89
C MET A 382 -44.27 -1.62 -8.77
N VAL A 383 -45.46 -1.32 -8.24
CA VAL A 383 -46.58 -2.28 -8.19
C VAL A 383 -47.07 -2.61 -9.61
N ALA A 384 -47.20 -1.62 -10.49
CA ALA A 384 -47.57 -1.84 -11.89
C ALA A 384 -46.53 -2.73 -12.62
N LEU A 385 -45.23 -2.51 -12.37
CA LEU A 385 -44.14 -3.33 -12.90
C LEU A 385 -44.15 -4.75 -12.36
N SER A 386 -44.49 -4.96 -11.09
CA SER A 386 -44.53 -6.30 -10.48
C SER A 386 -45.54 -7.25 -11.14
N ARG A 387 -46.48 -6.70 -11.93
CA ARG A 387 -47.51 -7.43 -12.68
C ARG A 387 -47.14 -7.62 -14.16
N ARG A 388 -45.92 -7.26 -14.57
CA ARG A 388 -45.43 -7.35 -15.95
C ARG A 388 -44.11 -8.10 -16.00
N GLN A 389 -43.84 -8.72 -17.14
CA GLN A 389 -42.61 -9.47 -17.39
C GLN A 389 -41.98 -8.97 -18.69
N GLU A 390 -40.69 -8.65 -18.66
CA GLU A 390 -39.93 -8.29 -19.86
C GLU A 390 -39.41 -9.55 -20.55
N VAL A 391 -39.49 -9.58 -21.87
CA VAL A 391 -38.97 -10.69 -22.66
C VAL A 391 -37.51 -10.38 -22.96
N GLN A 392 -36.62 -11.26 -22.53
CA GLN A 392 -35.20 -11.14 -22.82
C GLN A 392 -34.98 -11.47 -24.29
N CYS A 393 -34.83 -10.46 -25.14
CA CYS A 393 -34.37 -10.66 -26.51
C CYS A 393 -32.87 -10.97 -26.45
N HIS A 394 -32.48 -12.15 -26.97
CA HIS A 394 -31.10 -12.60 -27.06
C HIS A 394 -30.22 -11.69 -27.93
#